data_AF-A0A2N1HYD0-F1
#
_entry.id   AF-A0A2N1HYD0-F1
#
_cell.length_a   1.000
_cell.length_b   1.000
_cell.length_c   1.000
_cell.angle_alpha   90.00
_cell.angle_beta   90.00
_cell.angle_gamma   90.00
#
_symmetry.space_group_name_H-M   'P 1'
#
loop_
_entity.id
_entity.type
_entity.pdbx_description
1 polymer ?
#
loop_
_entity_poly.entity_id
_entity_poly.type
_entity_poly.pdbx_seq_one_letter_code
_entity_poly.pdbx_strand_id
1 'polypeptide(L)'
;MEIKSVKVMFRKYSYFSTINLATPLVCIFLFIFKVGGGSWSLDKGIQTLLITVILVLTVSSIMVLPFDIYRSKKDKKMCDSVGIDYDEFVMLDELEKEEARKRIN
;
A
#
# COMPACT_ATOMS: atom_id res chain seq x y z
N MET A 1 14.51 -9.59 15.02
CA MET A 1 13.37 -8.80 15.56
C MET A 1 12.88 -7.74 14.56
N GLU A 2 13.73 -7.25 13.66
CA GLU A 2 13.39 -6.14 12.73
C GLU A 2 12.47 -6.52 11.57
N ILE A 3 12.62 -7.72 10.97
CA ILE A 3 11.81 -8.15 9.81
C ILE A 3 10.32 -8.24 10.15
N LYS A 4 9.97 -8.68 11.37
CA LYS A 4 8.58 -8.77 11.83
C LYS A 4 7.95 -7.38 11.91
N SER A 5 8.67 -6.39 12.41
CA SER A 5 8.20 -4.99 12.53
C SER A 5 7.94 -4.35 11.16
N VAL A 6 8.84 -4.55 10.21
CA VAL A 6 8.67 -4.04 8.83
C VAL A 6 7.48 -4.70 8.14
N LYS A 7 7.33 -6.02 8.26
CA LYS A 7 6.21 -6.76 7.69
C LYS A 7 4.86 -6.34 8.27
N VAL A 8 4.80 -6.11 9.58
CA VAL A 8 3.60 -5.56 10.25
C VAL A 8 3.28 -4.18 9.71
N MET A 9 4.28 -3.32 9.52
CA MET A 9 4.06 -1.98 8.93
C MET A 9 3.48 -2.06 7.52
N PHE A 10 4.03 -2.91 6.64
CA PHE A 10 3.49 -3.12 5.30
C PHE A 10 2.06 -3.65 5.31
N ARG A 11 1.74 -4.58 6.21
CA ARG A 11 0.37 -5.11 6.34
C ARG A 11 -0.61 -4.14 6.97
N LYS A 12 -0.14 -3.28 7.87
CA LYS A 12 -0.93 -2.22 8.49
C LYS A 12 -1.31 -1.13 7.49
N TYR A 13 -0.41 -0.78 6.58
CA TYR A 13 -0.61 0.23 5.53
C TYR A 13 -0.68 -0.45 4.15
N SER A 14 -1.47 -1.51 4.05
CA SER A 14 -1.45 -2.42 2.89
C SER A 14 -1.86 -1.73 1.60
N TYR A 15 -2.88 -0.86 1.61
CA TYR A 15 -3.32 -0.17 0.40
C TYR A 15 -2.29 0.86 -0.04
N PHE A 16 -1.81 1.68 0.90
CA PHE A 16 -0.79 2.69 0.61
C PHE A 16 0.49 2.03 0.06
N SER A 17 0.93 0.94 0.69
CA SER A 17 2.13 0.22 0.27
C SER A 17 1.94 -0.46 -1.07
N THR A 18 0.79 -1.09 -1.30
CA THR A 18 0.50 -1.79 -2.56
C THR A 18 0.48 -0.81 -3.73
N ILE A 19 -0.17 0.36 -3.57
CA ILE A 19 -0.20 1.39 -4.62
C ILE A 19 1.22 1.88 -4.92
N ASN A 20 1.99 2.24 -3.89
CA ASN A 20 3.33 2.79 -4.08
C ASN A 20 4.37 1.76 -4.56
N LEU A 21 4.12 0.46 -4.40
CA LEU A 21 4.95 -0.60 -4.98
C LEU A 21 4.51 -0.99 -6.40
N ALA A 22 3.20 -1.09 -6.64
CA ALA A 22 2.66 -1.49 -7.94
C ALA A 22 2.85 -0.40 -9.00
N THR A 23 2.69 0.88 -8.65
CA THR A 23 2.79 1.98 -9.60
C THR A 23 4.17 2.06 -10.27
N PRO A 24 5.31 2.07 -9.54
CA PRO A 24 6.62 2.07 -10.17
C PRO A 24 6.82 0.87 -11.11
N LEU A 25 6.37 -0.33 -10.73
CA LEU A 25 6.48 -1.53 -11.57
C LEU A 25 5.73 -1.36 -12.90
N VAL A 26 4.48 -0.88 -12.83
CA VAL A 26 3.67 -0.60 -14.04
C VAL A 26 4.32 0.51 -14.88
N CYS A 27 4.80 1.58 -14.26
CA CYS A 27 5.47 2.68 -14.94
C CYS A 27 6.75 2.22 -15.65
N ILE A 28 7.56 1.38 -15.01
CA ILE A 28 8.78 0.80 -15.61
C ILE A 28 8.41 -0.07 -16.81
N PHE A 29 7.39 -0.92 -16.69
CA PHE A 29 6.95 -1.77 -17.80
C PHE A 29 6.50 -0.93 -19.01
N LEU A 30 5.69 0.10 -18.78
CA LEU A 30 5.25 1.03 -19.82
C LEU A 30 6.40 1.83 -20.43
N PHE A 31 7.37 2.25 -19.60
CA PHE A 31 8.57 2.94 -20.06
C PHE A 31 9.39 2.06 -21.01
N ILE A 32 9.68 0.81 -20.62
CA ILE A 32 10.42 -0.14 -21.46
C ILE A 32 9.69 -0.35 -22.78
N PHE A 33 8.37 -0.53 -22.74
CA PHE A 33 7.57 -0.72 -23.95
C PHE A 33 7.61 0.50 -24.89
N LYS A 34 7.47 1.71 -24.34
CA LYS A 34 7.44 2.96 -25.13
C LYS A 34 8.80 3.37 -25.68
N VAL A 35 9.86 3.22 -24.88
CA VAL A 35 11.23 3.58 -25.28
C VAL A 35 11.83 2.49 -26.17
N GLY A 36 11.67 1.21 -25.79
CA GLY A 36 12.13 0.08 -26.59
C GLY A 36 11.41 -0.03 -27.94
N GLY A 37 10.14 0.38 -28.02
CA GLY A 37 9.38 0.48 -29.26
C GLY A 37 9.66 1.75 -30.09
N GLY A 38 10.63 2.58 -29.70
CA GLY A 38 11.03 3.80 -30.43
C GLY A 38 10.00 4.93 -30.42
N SER A 39 8.91 4.81 -29.65
CA SER A 39 7.85 5.82 -29.60
C SER A 39 8.29 7.06 -28.81
N TRP A 40 9.11 6.88 -27.77
CA TRP A 40 9.61 7.95 -26.90
C TRP A 40 11.14 8.00 -26.88
N SER A 41 11.69 9.21 -26.84
CA SER A 41 13.10 9.44 -26.47
C SER A 41 13.32 9.12 -24.98
N LEU A 42 14.51 8.63 -24.64
CA LEU A 42 14.91 8.30 -23.26
C LEU A 42 14.61 9.43 -22.26
N ASP A 43 15.00 10.67 -22.56
CA ASP A 43 14.83 11.81 -21.66
C ASP A 43 13.36 12.08 -21.33
N LYS A 44 12.49 12.09 -22.36
CA LYS A 44 11.04 12.24 -22.19
C LYS A 44 10.44 11.10 -21.36
N GLY A 45 10.92 9.87 -21.56
CA GLY A 45 10.47 8.72 -20.78
C GLY A 45 10.84 8.84 -19.30
N ILE A 46 12.08 9.25 -19.00
CA ILE A 46 12.55 9.42 -17.61
C ILE A 46 11.79 10.54 -16.91
N GLN A 47 11.62 11.71 -17.56
CA GLN A 47 10.84 12.81 -17.00
C GLN A 47 9.40 12.39 -16.70
N THR A 48 8.75 11.70 -17.64
CA THR A 48 7.37 11.24 -17.46
C THR A 48 7.25 10.23 -16.31
N LEU A 49 8.19 9.30 -16.20
CA LEU A 49 8.22 8.32 -15.12
C LEU A 49 8.37 9.00 -13.76
N LEU A 50 9.32 9.93 -13.63
CA LEU A 50 9.55 10.67 -12.39
C LEU A 50 8.32 11.47 -11.96
N ILE A 51 7.72 12.24 -12.87
CA ILE A 51 6.51 13.03 -12.59
C ILE A 51 5.36 12.11 -12.16
N THR A 52 5.16 10.99 -12.86
CA THR A 52 4.08 10.04 -12.56
C THR A 52 4.25 9.42 -11.18
N VAL A 53 5.46 8.97 -10.84
CA VAL A 53 5.75 8.37 -9.53
C VAL A 53 5.56 9.39 -8.41
N ILE A 54 6.06 10.63 -8.57
CA ILE A 54 5.90 11.70 -7.58
C ILE A 54 4.42 12.05 -7.36
N LEU A 55 3.65 12.13 -8.45
CA LEU A 55 2.23 12.45 -8.40
C LEU A 55 1.44 11.35 -7.68
N VAL A 56 1.73 10.08 -7.96
CA VAL A 56 1.08 8.97 -7.26
C VAL A 56 1.48 8.92 -5.79
N LEU A 57 2.76 9.18 -5.46
CA LEU A 57 3.21 9.29 -4.07
C LEU A 57 2.46 10.38 -3.31
N THR A 58 2.27 11.57 -3.91
CA THR A 58 1.53 12.67 -3.28
C THR A 58 0.05 12.35 -3.13
N VAL A 59 -0.62 11.88 -4.20
CA VAL A 59 -2.04 11.55 -4.16
C VAL A 59 -2.33 10.40 -3.17
N SER A 60 -1.52 9.35 -3.18
CA SER A 60 -1.66 8.24 -2.23
C SER A 60 -1.40 8.67 -0.79
N SER A 61 -0.47 9.60 -0.55
CA SER A 61 -0.21 10.14 0.80
C SER A 61 -1.37 10.97 1.34
N ILE A 62 -2.12 11.65 0.47
CA ILE A 62 -3.26 12.48 0.88
C ILE A 62 -4.53 11.66 1.05
N MET A 63 -4.76 10.67 0.18
CA MET A 63 -6.02 9.93 0.16
C MET A 63 -5.94 8.57 0.85
N VAL A 64 -4.92 7.79 0.52
CA VAL A 64 -4.82 6.37 0.91
C VAL A 64 -4.19 6.20 2.28
N LEU A 65 -3.12 6.97 2.56
CA LEU A 65 -2.45 6.89 3.86
C LEU A 65 -3.38 7.25 5.02
N PRO A 66 -4.20 8.33 4.97
CA PRO A 66 -5.13 8.63 6.05
C PRO A 66 -6.23 7.58 6.20
N PHE A 67 -6.69 6.99 5.09
CA PHE A 67 -7.63 5.87 5.11
C PHE A 67 -7.04 4.65 5.83
N ASP A 68 -5.81 4.25 5.51
CA ASP A 68 -5.14 3.14 6.18
C ASP A 68 -4.90 3.43 7.67
N ILE A 69 -4.50 4.66 8.02
CA ILE A 69 -4.37 5.08 9.42
C ILE A 69 -5.72 4.96 10.16
N TYR A 70 -6.81 5.42 9.54
CA TYR A 70 -8.14 5.35 10.12
C TYR A 70 -8.58 3.89 10.33
N ARG A 71 -8.45 3.04 9.31
CA ARG A 71 -8.77 1.61 9.39
C ARG A 71 -7.93 0.92 10.46
N SER A 72 -6.62 1.16 10.49
CA SER A 72 -5.72 0.61 11.50
C SER A 72 -6.11 1.00 12.91
N LYS A 73 -6.49 2.27 13.14
CA LYS A 73 -6.98 2.73 14.46
C LYS A 73 -8.29 2.05 14.85
N LYS A 74 -9.21 1.86 13.89
CA LYS A 74 -10.49 1.17 14.13
C LYS A 74 -10.25 -0.30 14.49
N ASP A 75 -9.42 -0.99 13.72
CA ASP A 75 -9.04 -2.39 13.96
C ASP A 75 -8.35 -2.55 15.32
N LYS A 76 -7.45 -1.64 15.69
CA LYS A 76 -6.80 -1.68 17.00
C LYS A 76 -7.80 -1.58 18.15
N LYS A 77 -8.75 -0.62 18.08
CA LYS A 77 -9.82 -0.50 19.09
C LYS A 77 -10.69 -1.76 19.19
N MET A 78 -10.96 -2.38 18.05
CA MET A 78 -11.72 -3.62 17.99
C MET A 78 -10.94 -4.77 18.65
N CYS A 79 -9.66 -4.95 18.33
CA CYS A 79 -8.79 -5.93 18.96
C CYS A 79 -8.71 -5.72 20.49
N ASP A 80 -8.51 -4.48 20.93
CA ASP A 80 -8.47 -4.10 22.35
C ASP A 80 -9.80 -4.46 23.07
N SER A 81 -10.95 -4.33 22.39
CA SER A 81 -12.27 -4.64 22.97
C SER A 81 -12.57 -6.13 23.13
N VAL A 82 -11.93 -6.99 22.31
CA VAL A 82 -12.14 -8.45 22.31
C VAL A 82 -10.95 -9.19 22.95
N GLY A 83 -9.89 -8.48 23.32
CA GLY A 83 -8.69 -9.04 23.93
C GLY A 83 -7.79 -9.80 22.96
N ILE A 84 -7.81 -9.44 21.68
CA ILE A 84 -6.98 -10.05 20.62
C ILE A 84 -5.71 -9.23 20.46
N ASP A 85 -4.55 -9.88 20.28
CA ASP A 85 -3.30 -9.20 19.96
C ASP A 85 -3.38 -8.56 18.56
N TYR A 86 -3.14 -7.25 18.49
CA TYR A 86 -3.25 -6.50 17.24
C TYR A 86 -2.21 -6.91 16.20
N ASP A 87 -0.99 -7.21 16.61
CA ASP A 87 0.09 -7.58 15.67
C ASP A 87 -0.18 -8.95 15.05
N GLU A 88 -0.74 -9.89 15.83
CA GLU A 88 -1.25 -11.16 15.33
C GLU A 88 -2.44 -10.98 14.39
N PHE A 89 -3.41 -10.12 14.76
CA PHE A 89 -4.55 -9.78 13.92
C PHE A 89 -4.14 -9.19 12.55
N VAL A 90 -3.18 -8.28 12.53
CA VAL A 90 -2.67 -7.67 11.28
C VAL A 90 -2.00 -8.73 10.37
N MET A 91 -1.53 -9.83 10.95
CA MET A 91 -0.88 -10.93 10.25
C MET A 91 -1.86 -12.03 9.78
N LEU A 92 -3.15 -11.91 10.08
CA LEU A 92 -4.19 -12.74 9.46
C LEU A 92 -4.36 -12.40 7.97
N ASP A 93 -5.06 -13.28 7.24
CA ASP A 93 -5.47 -13.00 5.87
C ASP A 93 -6.58 -11.92 5.83
N GLU A 94 -6.75 -11.22 4.71
CA GLU A 94 -7.79 -10.17 4.63
C GLU A 94 -9.20 -10.75 4.77
N LEU A 95 -9.45 -11.98 4.32
CA LEU A 95 -10.74 -12.64 4.51
C LEU A 95 -11.04 -12.88 6.00
N GLU A 96 -10.05 -13.38 6.74
CA GLU A 96 -10.16 -13.64 8.18
C GLU A 96 -10.36 -12.34 8.97
N LYS A 97 -9.66 -11.27 8.57
CA LYS A 97 -9.86 -9.94 9.16
C LYS A 97 -11.25 -9.40 8.87
N GLU A 98 -11.79 -9.60 7.67
CA GLU A 98 -13.16 -9.19 7.35
C GLU A 98 -14.19 -9.96 8.16
N GLU A 99 -14.02 -11.27 8.33
CA GLU A 99 -14.88 -12.06 9.19
C GLU A 99 -14.84 -11.58 10.65
N ALA A 100 -13.65 -11.30 11.19
CA ALA A 100 -13.50 -10.75 12.53
C ALA A 100 -14.20 -9.39 12.68
N ARG A 101 -14.04 -8.49 11.70
CA ARG A 101 -14.73 -7.18 11.69
C ARG A 101 -16.26 -7.31 11.63
N LYS A 102 -16.78 -8.36 10.97
CA LYS A 102 -18.22 -8.63 10.86
C LYS A 102 -18.82 -9.26 12.12
N ARG A 103 -18.02 -9.97 12.94
CA ARG A 103 -18.50 -10.55 14.20
C ARG A 103 -18.64 -9.53 15.32
N ILE A 104 -17.99 -8.37 15.19
CA ILE A 104 -17.85 -7.37 16.25
C ILE A 104 -18.63 -6.06 15.96
N ASN A 105 -18.99 -5.79 14.69
CA ASN A 105 -20.00 -4.77 14.35
C ASN A 105 -21.39 -5.40 14.27
#